data_AF-A0A3B9I524-F1
#
_entry.id   AF-A0A3B9I524-F1
#
_cell.length_a   1.000
_cell.length_b   1.000
_cell.length_c   1.000
_cell.angle_alpha   90.00
_cell.angle_beta   90.00
_cell.angle_gamma   90.00
#
_symmetry.space_group_name_H-M   'P 1'
#
loop_
_entity.id
_entity.type
_entity.pdbx_description
1 polymer ?
#
loop_
_entity_poly.entity_id
_entity_poly.type
_entity_poly.pdbx_seq_one_letter_code
_entity_poly.pdbx_strand_id
1 'polypeptide(L)'
;MRKMKCVALLMAMMIFTSTITYAAGFADVGGFEWAEGAIAEMDSRGFIKGYEGGIFKPSKELTRAELVTIINRMNGLTAKKDVTFSDLTESHWAYTEIEKALSKGYISGFPDNTFRPDQPVTREQFATIINNLYELDDGLQAGSITDGHLIAEWSKLAIERIMANGVMQGYPDGTFRSAGKITRAEGAVALYNLIKSGLKARETVGSGGAIGDDSNGESIPGTGISEEDQVIIDHLKSVVTKMKSRVIPILTTDLQVQSANIIIDSIELYIDDMDYDISGDVQEAKELGSRMTDEEKQTFKNAITGNILLKELVTLNNKFQLLEY
;
A
#
# COMPACT_ATOMS: atom_id res chain seq x y z
N MET A 1 -15.06 77.91 46.44
CA MET A 1 -14.37 76.64 46.10
C MET A 1 -15.47 75.64 45.72
N ARG A 2 -15.61 75.00 44.55
CA ARG A 2 -14.72 74.55 43.47
C ARG A 2 -15.55 74.43 42.17
N LYS A 3 -14.99 74.95 41.07
CA LYS A 3 -14.82 74.38 39.70
C LYS A 3 -15.96 73.51 39.11
N MET A 4 -16.63 73.94 38.03
CA MET A 4 -16.25 73.83 36.59
C MET A 4 -16.37 72.42 35.97
N LYS A 5 -17.12 72.36 34.84
CA LYS A 5 -16.98 71.45 33.68
C LYS A 5 -17.50 70.01 33.89
N CYS A 6 -18.10 69.29 32.94
CA CYS A 6 -18.11 69.37 31.47
C CYS A 6 -19.13 68.35 30.91
N VAL A 7 -19.73 68.66 29.75
CA VAL A 7 -19.77 67.79 28.54
C VAL A 7 -20.46 66.43 28.71
N ALA A 8 -21.72 66.32 28.30
CA ALA A 8 -22.15 65.83 26.99
C ALA A 8 -22.15 64.29 26.86
N LEU A 9 -23.24 63.79 26.29
CA LEU A 9 -23.23 62.62 25.41
C LEU A 9 -22.93 61.26 26.09
N LEU A 10 -23.85 60.75 26.91
CA LEU A 10 -23.97 59.30 27.09
C LEU A 10 -24.71 58.72 25.88
N MET A 11 -23.94 58.66 24.78
CA MET A 11 -24.20 57.94 23.55
C MET A 11 -24.72 56.54 23.85
N ALA A 12 -25.73 56.11 23.09
CA ALA A 12 -26.19 54.74 23.00
C ALA A 12 -24.98 53.80 22.81
N MET A 13 -24.64 53.05 23.86
CA MET A 13 -23.67 51.97 23.79
C MET A 13 -24.39 50.77 23.18
N MET A 14 -24.70 50.86 21.88
CA MET A 14 -24.92 49.68 21.05
C MET A 14 -23.62 48.89 21.11
N ILE A 15 -23.64 47.82 21.90
CA ILE A 15 -22.61 46.80 21.86
C ILE A 15 -22.72 46.17 20.47
N PHE A 16 -21.96 46.71 19.53
CA PHE A 16 -21.63 46.00 18.29
C PHE A 16 -20.78 44.81 18.72
N THR A 17 -21.45 43.70 19.06
CA THR A 17 -20.79 42.40 19.09
C THR A 17 -20.44 42.09 17.64
N SER A 18 -19.23 42.44 17.23
CA SER A 18 -18.67 41.94 15.99
C SER A 18 -18.63 40.43 16.11
N THR A 19 -19.62 39.74 15.53
CA THR A 19 -19.50 38.32 15.26
C THR A 19 -18.33 38.20 14.30
N ILE A 20 -17.19 37.68 14.79
CA ILE A 20 -16.14 37.21 13.88
C ILE A 20 -16.76 36.00 13.20
N THR A 21 -17.33 36.21 12.02
CA THR A 21 -17.61 35.13 11.09
C THR A 21 -16.25 34.59 10.68
N TYR A 22 -15.83 33.49 11.30
CA TYR A 22 -14.68 32.74 10.83
C TYR A 22 -15.00 32.34 9.39
N ALA A 23 -14.13 32.71 8.44
CA ALA A 23 -14.20 32.10 7.12
C ALA A 23 -14.12 30.59 7.32
N ALA A 24 -15.06 29.86 6.72
CA ALA A 24 -15.06 28.40 6.76
C ALA A 24 -13.80 27.90 6.05
N GLY A 25 -12.76 27.54 6.81
CA GLY A 25 -11.47 27.12 6.29
C GLY A 25 -10.35 27.26 7.31
N PHE A 26 -9.23 26.60 7.04
CA PHE A 26 -8.03 26.68 7.88
C PHE A 26 -7.13 27.83 7.42
N ALA A 27 -6.55 28.56 8.37
CA ALA A 27 -5.78 29.77 8.09
C ALA A 27 -4.46 29.53 7.31
N ASP A 28 -3.94 28.30 7.35
CA ASP A 28 -2.65 27.90 6.80
C ASP A 28 -2.75 27.02 5.54
N VAL A 29 -3.93 26.95 4.92
CA VAL A 29 -4.14 26.19 3.67
C VAL A 29 -3.84 27.03 2.41
N GLY A 30 -3.65 28.35 2.54
CA GLY A 30 -3.20 29.19 1.43
C GLY A 30 -1.86 28.69 0.84
N GLY A 31 -1.76 28.60 -0.49
CA GLY A 31 -0.64 27.96 -1.19
C GLY A 31 -0.77 26.43 -1.36
N PHE A 32 -1.89 25.84 -0.92
CA PHE A 32 -2.27 24.45 -1.15
C PHE A 32 -3.60 24.36 -1.91
N GLU A 33 -3.80 25.19 -2.93
CA GLU A 33 -5.06 25.28 -3.69
C GLU A 33 -5.46 23.91 -4.29
N TRP A 34 -4.47 23.07 -4.62
CA TRP A 34 -4.67 21.70 -5.10
C TRP A 34 -5.28 20.75 -4.06
N ALA A 35 -5.16 21.07 -2.77
CA ALA A 35 -5.67 20.27 -1.65
C ALA A 35 -6.85 20.92 -0.91
N GLU A 36 -7.05 22.23 -1.06
CA GLU A 36 -8.02 23.02 -0.28
C GLU A 36 -9.43 22.41 -0.29
N GLY A 37 -9.94 22.08 -1.48
CA GLY A 37 -11.28 21.49 -1.62
C GLY A 37 -11.40 20.12 -0.96
N ALA A 38 -10.36 19.28 -1.05
CA ALA A 38 -10.33 17.98 -0.40
C ALA A 38 -10.27 18.12 1.13
N ILE A 39 -9.44 19.04 1.63
CA ILE A 39 -9.31 19.32 3.06
C ILE A 39 -10.65 19.81 3.63
N ALA A 40 -11.30 20.77 2.95
CA ALA A 40 -12.58 21.32 3.38
C ALA A 40 -13.67 20.25 3.43
N GLU A 41 -13.77 19.39 2.41
CA GLU A 41 -14.76 18.31 2.37
C GLU A 41 -14.50 17.24 3.43
N MET A 42 -13.24 16.86 3.63
CA MET A 42 -12.87 15.87 4.65
C MET A 42 -13.12 16.40 6.07
N ASP A 43 -12.94 17.71 6.31
CA ASP A 43 -13.25 18.35 7.58
C ASP A 43 -14.75 18.52 7.83
N SER A 44 -15.51 18.92 6.80
CA SER A 44 -16.97 19.11 6.89
C SER A 44 -17.69 17.80 7.24
N ARG A 45 -17.19 16.66 6.73
CA ARG A 45 -17.66 15.31 7.07
C ARG A 45 -17.16 14.79 8.42
N GLY A 46 -16.22 15.49 9.04
CA GLY A 46 -15.66 15.13 10.33
C GLY A 46 -14.58 14.06 10.29
N PHE A 47 -14.05 13.72 9.12
CA PHE A 47 -13.07 12.64 8.96
C PHE A 47 -11.66 13.10 9.36
N ILE A 48 -11.20 14.20 8.77
CA ILE A 48 -9.96 14.86 9.17
C ILE A 48 -10.28 16.11 9.96
N LYS A 49 -9.51 16.42 10.99
CA LYS A 49 -9.65 17.65 11.77
C LYS A 49 -8.34 18.43 11.76
N GLY A 50 -8.46 19.75 11.80
CA GLY A 50 -7.33 20.63 12.09
C GLY A 50 -6.98 20.62 13.58
N TYR A 51 -5.98 21.41 13.91
CA TYR A 51 -5.49 21.62 15.26
C TYR A 51 -6.16 22.85 15.89
N GLU A 52 -5.92 23.02 17.19
CA GLU A 52 -6.29 24.23 17.91
C GLU A 52 -5.75 25.48 17.19
N GLY A 53 -6.55 26.56 17.21
CA GLY A 53 -6.21 27.81 16.53
C GLY A 53 -6.59 27.86 15.04
N GLY A 54 -7.35 26.89 14.52
CA GLY A 54 -7.89 26.94 13.15
C GLY A 54 -6.84 26.67 12.07
N ILE A 55 -5.84 25.84 12.37
CA ILE A 55 -4.75 25.47 11.46
C ILE A 55 -4.82 23.98 11.08
N PHE A 56 -4.46 23.64 9.86
CA PHE A 56 -4.50 22.27 9.33
C PHE A 56 -3.12 21.58 9.30
N LYS A 57 -2.06 22.37 9.12
CA LYS A 57 -0.67 21.96 8.89
C LYS A 57 -0.51 21.07 7.65
N PRO A 58 -0.80 21.59 6.44
CA PRO A 58 -0.83 20.79 5.21
C PRO A 58 0.50 20.09 4.89
N SER A 59 1.64 20.72 5.15
CA SER A 59 2.98 20.13 4.95
C SER A 59 3.44 19.17 6.05
N LYS A 60 2.75 19.11 7.20
CA LYS A 60 3.16 18.19 8.27
C LYS A 60 2.94 16.76 7.78
N GLU A 61 3.90 15.89 8.04
CA GLU A 61 3.78 14.47 7.75
C GLU A 61 2.63 13.84 8.56
N LEU A 62 1.90 12.94 7.93
CA LEU A 62 0.79 12.21 8.53
C LEU A 62 1.33 11.03 9.34
N THR A 63 0.97 10.93 10.61
CA THR A 63 1.39 9.81 11.46
C THR A 63 0.50 8.59 11.27
N ARG A 64 1.00 7.40 11.65
CA ARG A 64 0.24 6.14 11.61
C ARG A 64 -1.07 6.23 12.41
N ALA A 65 -1.03 6.83 13.59
CA ALA A 65 -2.20 7.06 14.44
C ALA A 65 -3.20 8.05 13.82
N GLU A 66 -2.73 9.13 13.20
CA GLU A 66 -3.59 10.08 12.48
C GLU A 66 -4.29 9.40 11.31
N LEU A 67 -3.56 8.62 10.50
CA LEU A 67 -4.10 7.89 9.36
C LEU A 67 -5.22 6.91 9.78
N VAL A 68 -4.94 6.07 10.77
CA VAL A 68 -5.91 5.10 11.29
C VAL A 68 -7.17 5.78 11.80
N THR A 69 -7.02 6.88 12.54
CA THR A 69 -8.15 7.64 13.07
C THR A 69 -9.05 8.16 11.96
N ILE A 70 -8.46 8.68 10.87
CA ILE A 70 -9.23 9.19 9.73
C ILE A 70 -9.97 8.04 9.02
N ILE A 71 -9.28 6.92 8.75
CA ILE A 71 -9.87 5.75 8.10
C ILE A 71 -11.03 5.17 8.91
N ASN A 72 -10.88 5.04 10.22
CA ASN A 72 -11.94 4.54 11.10
C ASN A 72 -13.18 5.44 11.06
N ARG A 73 -13.01 6.77 11.06
CA ARG A 73 -14.11 7.74 10.97
C ARG A 73 -14.83 7.65 9.63
N MET A 74 -14.07 7.55 8.52
CA MET A 74 -14.64 7.38 7.18
C MET A 74 -15.53 6.14 7.08
N ASN A 75 -15.17 5.07 7.80
CA ASN A 75 -15.84 3.78 7.73
C ASN A 75 -16.78 3.49 8.90
N GLY A 76 -16.92 4.43 9.86
CA GLY A 76 -17.76 4.24 11.04
C GLY A 76 -17.38 3.02 11.88
N LEU A 77 -16.10 2.68 11.99
CA LEU A 77 -15.65 1.46 12.67
C LEU A 77 -15.85 1.56 14.19
N THR A 78 -16.47 0.53 14.77
CA THR A 78 -16.81 0.47 16.20
C THR A 78 -16.30 -0.77 16.90
N ALA A 79 -16.15 -1.89 16.19
CA ALA A 79 -15.60 -3.13 16.73
C ALA A 79 -14.15 -2.92 17.17
N LYS A 80 -13.80 -3.52 18.31
CA LYS A 80 -12.46 -3.44 18.93
C LYS A 80 -11.97 -4.85 19.24
N LYS A 81 -10.66 -5.00 19.37
CA LYS A 81 -10.03 -6.16 20.00
C LYS A 81 -8.90 -5.66 20.88
N ASP A 82 -8.56 -6.43 21.90
CA ASP A 82 -7.44 -6.12 22.78
C ASP A 82 -6.13 -6.15 21.98
N VAL A 83 -5.25 -5.20 22.27
CA VAL A 83 -3.96 -5.04 21.60
C VAL A 83 -2.85 -4.83 22.61
N THR A 84 -1.70 -5.42 22.32
CA THR A 84 -0.50 -5.29 23.13
C THR A 84 0.66 -4.95 22.22
N PHE A 85 1.25 -3.77 22.39
CA PHE A 85 2.51 -3.37 21.76
C PHE A 85 3.40 -2.72 22.81
N SER A 86 4.71 -2.83 22.63
CA SER A 86 5.70 -2.29 23.57
C SER A 86 5.72 -0.75 23.62
N ASP A 87 5.23 -0.09 22.57
CA ASP A 87 5.22 1.36 22.40
C ASP A 87 3.80 1.97 22.43
N LEU A 88 2.80 1.20 22.83
CA LEU A 88 1.41 1.65 22.88
C LEU A 88 0.78 1.38 24.25
N THR A 89 0.37 2.44 24.94
CA THR A 89 -0.34 2.38 26.22
C THR A 89 -1.79 2.83 26.08
N GLU A 90 -2.68 2.39 26.97
CA GLU A 90 -4.11 2.79 26.99
C GLU A 90 -4.32 4.32 27.09
N SER A 91 -3.35 5.03 27.65
CA SER A 91 -3.36 6.49 27.74
C SER A 91 -3.06 7.21 26.42
N HIS A 92 -2.56 6.51 25.40
CA HIS A 92 -2.30 7.08 24.09
C HIS A 92 -3.62 7.50 23.42
N TRP A 93 -3.69 8.72 22.90
CA TRP A 93 -4.93 9.31 22.37
C TRP A 93 -5.58 8.47 21.25
N ALA A 94 -4.77 7.73 20.49
CA ALA A 94 -5.23 6.88 19.40
C ALA A 94 -5.41 5.41 19.81
N TYR A 95 -5.24 5.04 21.08
CA TYR A 95 -5.29 3.64 21.53
C TYR A 95 -6.53 2.91 21.02
N THR A 96 -7.71 3.46 21.29
CA THR A 96 -8.98 2.89 20.82
C THR A 96 -9.13 2.87 19.29
N GLU A 97 -8.54 3.83 18.58
CA GLU A 97 -8.59 3.81 17.11
C GLU A 97 -7.69 2.70 16.54
N ILE A 98 -6.57 2.41 17.20
CA ILE A 98 -5.67 1.31 16.85
C ILE A 98 -6.33 -0.04 17.13
N GLU A 99 -7.02 -0.20 18.26
CA GLU A 99 -7.84 -1.40 18.55
C GLU A 99 -8.85 -1.70 17.44
N LYS A 100 -9.55 -0.65 16.96
CA LYS A 100 -10.53 -0.78 15.87
C LYS A 100 -9.87 -1.18 14.55
N ALA A 101 -8.74 -0.56 14.24
CA ALA A 101 -8.03 -0.82 12.99
C ALA A 101 -7.51 -2.26 12.93
N LEU A 102 -6.94 -2.74 14.03
CA LEU A 102 -6.47 -4.11 14.17
C LEU A 102 -7.63 -5.10 14.25
N SER A 103 -8.76 -4.72 14.84
CA SER A 103 -10.01 -5.52 14.82
C SER A 103 -10.52 -5.69 13.39
N LYS A 104 -10.51 -4.61 12.59
CA LYS A 104 -10.92 -4.65 11.19
C LYS A 104 -9.91 -5.37 10.30
N GLY A 105 -8.62 -5.38 10.66
CA GLY A 105 -7.57 -6.16 10.01
C GLY A 105 -6.89 -5.48 8.82
N TYR A 106 -7.10 -4.16 8.61
CA TYR A 106 -6.48 -3.45 7.48
C TYR A 106 -5.06 -2.96 7.76
N ILE A 107 -4.61 -3.04 9.00
CA ILE A 107 -3.27 -2.64 9.45
C ILE A 107 -2.78 -3.61 10.52
N SER A 108 -1.48 -3.83 10.58
CA SER A 108 -0.78 -4.59 11.62
C SER A 108 0.27 -3.73 12.34
N GLY A 109 0.78 -4.24 13.47
CA GLY A 109 2.05 -3.77 14.03
C GLY A 109 3.24 -4.34 13.27
N PHE A 110 4.43 -4.06 13.80
CA PHE A 110 5.72 -4.50 13.27
C PHE A 110 6.21 -5.77 14.00
N PRO A 111 7.14 -6.53 13.41
CA PRO A 111 7.68 -7.77 14.00
C PRO A 111 8.35 -7.57 15.38
N ASP A 112 8.87 -6.38 15.65
CA ASP A 112 9.48 -5.97 16.92
C ASP A 112 8.47 -5.71 18.05
N ASN A 113 7.20 -6.08 17.85
CA ASN A 113 6.09 -5.84 18.78
C ASN A 113 5.85 -4.33 19.04
N THR A 114 6.08 -3.49 18.04
CA THR A 114 5.70 -2.06 18.06
C THR A 114 4.54 -1.78 17.11
N PHE A 115 3.79 -0.70 17.35
CA PHE A 115 2.82 -0.16 16.41
C PHE A 115 3.31 1.12 15.71
N ARG A 116 4.21 1.86 16.36
CA ARG A 116 4.81 3.13 15.94
C ARG A 116 3.76 4.23 15.69
N PRO A 117 2.85 4.52 16.64
CA PRO A 117 1.67 5.37 16.41
C PRO A 117 2.02 6.79 15.97
N ASP A 118 3.09 7.36 16.52
CA ASP A 118 3.51 8.74 16.24
C ASP A 118 4.49 8.85 15.07
N GLN A 119 4.88 7.73 14.45
CA GLN A 119 5.77 7.76 13.31
C GLN A 119 5.04 8.17 12.02
N PRO A 120 5.67 9.01 11.18
CA PRO A 120 5.21 9.32 9.84
C PRO A 120 5.06 8.10 8.93
N VAL A 121 3.94 8.02 8.21
CA VAL A 121 3.64 6.96 7.24
C VAL A 121 4.35 7.24 5.92
N THR A 122 4.99 6.24 5.32
CA THR A 122 5.48 6.35 3.94
C THR A 122 4.34 6.29 2.93
N ARG A 123 4.55 6.80 1.72
CA ARG A 123 3.56 6.77 0.64
C ARG A 123 3.18 5.33 0.27
N GLU A 124 4.12 4.40 0.33
CA GLU A 124 3.85 2.98 0.11
C GLU A 124 3.10 2.30 1.26
N GLN A 125 3.39 2.63 2.52
CA GLN A 125 2.62 2.15 3.67
C GLN A 125 1.18 2.67 3.60
N PHE A 126 0.98 3.94 3.24
CA PHE A 126 -0.34 4.52 3.02
C PHE A 126 -1.10 3.73 1.93
N ALA A 127 -0.46 3.47 0.79
CA ALA A 127 -1.08 2.73 -0.30
C ALA A 127 -1.53 1.32 0.12
N THR A 128 -0.66 0.60 0.84
CA THR A 128 -0.94 -0.76 1.33
C THR A 128 -2.09 -0.78 2.34
N ILE A 129 -2.12 0.17 3.28
CA ILE A 129 -3.20 0.29 4.27
C ILE A 129 -4.57 0.47 3.58
N ILE A 130 -4.64 1.33 2.56
CA ILE A 130 -5.87 1.54 1.79
C ILE A 130 -6.23 0.29 0.97
N ASN A 131 -5.27 -0.34 0.30
CA ASN A 131 -5.48 -1.56 -0.48
C ASN A 131 -5.93 -2.76 0.37
N ASN A 132 -5.54 -2.81 1.64
CA ASN A 132 -5.99 -3.85 2.56
C ASN A 132 -7.47 -3.69 2.92
N LEU A 133 -7.95 -2.45 3.05
CA LEU A 133 -9.33 -2.18 3.45
C LEU A 133 -10.31 -2.14 2.28
N TYR A 134 -9.90 -1.63 1.11
CA TYR A 134 -10.81 -1.39 -0.02
C TYR A 134 -10.60 -2.38 -1.16
N GLU A 135 -11.69 -2.71 -1.87
CA GLU A 135 -11.66 -3.55 -3.08
C GLU A 135 -11.17 -2.72 -4.27
N LEU A 136 -9.86 -2.49 -4.35
CA LEU A 136 -9.26 -1.84 -5.51
C LEU A 136 -9.15 -2.83 -6.66
N ASP A 137 -9.64 -2.43 -7.84
CA ASP A 137 -9.50 -3.22 -9.05
C ASP A 137 -8.03 -3.30 -9.48
N ASP A 138 -7.66 -4.45 -10.07
CA ASP A 138 -6.39 -4.59 -10.76
C ASP A 138 -6.38 -3.64 -11.97
N GLY A 139 -5.55 -2.61 -11.86
CA GLY A 139 -5.35 -1.67 -12.95
C GLY A 139 -4.69 -2.31 -14.16
N LEU A 140 -5.14 -1.93 -15.34
CA LEU A 140 -4.27 -1.98 -16.53
C LEU A 140 -3.01 -1.18 -16.20
N GLN A 141 -1.84 -1.82 -16.39
CA GLN A 141 -0.49 -1.32 -16.05
C GLN A 141 -0.48 0.19 -15.79
N ALA A 142 -0.32 0.59 -14.51
CA ALA A 142 0.04 1.95 -14.20
C ALA A 142 1.22 2.31 -15.11
N GLY A 143 1.08 3.39 -15.91
CA GLY A 143 2.13 3.82 -16.83
C GLY A 143 3.48 3.87 -16.11
N SER A 144 4.56 3.60 -16.83
CA SER A 144 5.90 3.42 -16.24
C SER A 144 6.22 4.49 -15.18
N ILE A 145 6.15 4.09 -13.91
CA ILE A 145 6.58 4.93 -12.78
C ILE A 145 8.09 5.09 -12.91
N THR A 146 8.57 6.34 -12.96
CA THR A 146 9.99 6.62 -13.27
C THR A 146 10.94 6.01 -12.25
N ASP A 147 10.58 6.11 -10.96
CA ASP A 147 11.26 5.49 -9.83
C ASP A 147 10.60 4.17 -9.42
N GLY A 148 9.87 3.50 -10.32
CA GLY A 148 9.16 2.25 -10.04
C GLY A 148 10.09 1.11 -9.63
N HIS A 149 11.37 1.18 -9.99
CA HIS A 149 12.41 0.24 -9.57
C HIS A 149 12.85 0.42 -8.11
N LEU A 150 12.50 1.54 -7.46
CA LEU A 150 12.75 1.82 -6.04
C LEU A 150 11.56 1.41 -5.15
N ILE A 151 10.45 0.97 -5.76
CA ILE A 151 9.28 0.51 -5.03
C ILE A 151 9.58 -0.87 -4.46
N ALA A 152 9.37 -1.03 -3.15
CA ALA A 152 9.53 -2.32 -2.51
C ALA A 152 8.48 -3.32 -3.03
N GLU A 153 8.87 -4.57 -3.25
CA GLU A 153 7.99 -5.55 -3.91
C GLU A 153 6.69 -5.80 -3.11
N TRP A 154 6.76 -5.75 -1.77
CA TRP A 154 5.59 -5.91 -0.89
C TRP A 154 4.52 -4.82 -1.07
N SER A 155 4.91 -3.62 -1.50
CA SER A 155 4.01 -2.48 -1.66
C SER A 155 3.59 -2.25 -3.12
N LYS A 156 4.29 -2.89 -4.07
CA LYS A 156 4.12 -2.68 -5.50
C LYS A 156 2.68 -2.87 -5.98
N LEU A 157 2.06 -3.99 -5.64
CA LEU A 157 0.67 -4.28 -6.04
C LEU A 157 -0.31 -3.24 -5.47
N ALA A 158 -0.11 -2.84 -4.21
CA ALA A 158 -0.94 -1.82 -3.58
C ALA A 158 -0.79 -0.47 -4.27
N ILE A 159 0.43 -0.09 -4.66
CA ILE A 159 0.72 1.14 -5.40
C ILE A 159 0.10 1.11 -6.81
N GLU A 160 0.24 0.00 -7.53
CA GLU A 160 -0.36 -0.17 -8.85
C GLU A 160 -1.89 -0.01 -8.79
N ARG A 161 -2.54 -0.66 -7.81
CA ARG A 161 -3.98 -0.60 -7.59
C ARG A 161 -4.45 0.80 -7.17
N ILE A 162 -3.79 1.43 -6.21
CA ILE A 162 -4.21 2.75 -5.73
C ILE A 162 -4.06 3.82 -6.82
N MET A 163 -3.06 3.68 -7.70
CA MET A 163 -2.88 4.56 -8.86
C MET A 163 -3.94 4.32 -9.94
N ALA A 164 -4.19 3.06 -10.29
CA ALA A 164 -5.17 2.71 -11.31
C ALA A 164 -6.60 3.14 -10.95
N ASN A 165 -6.94 3.11 -9.66
CA ASN A 165 -8.23 3.54 -9.16
C ASN A 165 -8.30 5.05 -8.91
N GLY A 166 -7.26 5.80 -9.27
CA GLY A 166 -7.22 7.26 -9.14
C GLY A 166 -7.20 7.79 -7.70
N VAL A 167 -6.99 6.90 -6.72
CA VAL A 167 -7.00 7.25 -5.31
C VAL A 167 -5.74 8.05 -4.96
N MET A 168 -4.58 7.61 -5.45
CA MET A 168 -3.30 8.29 -5.23
C MET A 168 -2.54 8.37 -6.55
N GLN A 169 -1.90 9.50 -6.81
CA GLN A 169 -1.12 9.73 -8.03
C GLN A 169 0.35 9.97 -7.70
N GLY A 170 1.21 9.78 -8.71
CA GLY A 170 2.60 10.23 -8.68
C GLY A 170 2.72 11.75 -8.77
N TYR A 171 3.95 12.24 -8.68
CA TYR A 171 4.29 13.65 -8.83
C TYR A 171 4.37 14.04 -10.32
N PRO A 172 4.29 15.35 -10.65
CA PRO A 172 4.37 15.82 -12.03
C PRO A 172 5.64 15.42 -12.79
N ASP A 173 6.70 15.04 -12.08
CA ASP A 173 7.97 14.55 -12.65
C ASP A 173 7.94 13.06 -13.02
N GLY A 174 6.80 12.38 -12.86
CA GLY A 174 6.64 10.96 -13.17
C GLY A 174 7.12 10.01 -12.08
N THR A 175 7.53 10.52 -10.91
CA THR A 175 7.94 9.71 -9.75
C THR A 175 6.76 9.40 -8.83
N PHE A 176 6.79 8.29 -8.11
CA PHE A 176 5.86 7.97 -7.03
C PHE A 176 6.43 8.29 -5.65
N ARG A 177 7.76 8.18 -5.46
CA ARG A 177 8.48 8.40 -4.20
C ARG A 177 7.96 7.53 -3.06
N SER A 178 7.91 6.21 -3.28
CA SER A 178 7.31 5.20 -2.37
C SER A 178 7.76 5.32 -0.91
N ALA A 179 9.06 5.44 -0.67
CA ALA A 179 9.63 5.55 0.67
C ALA A 179 9.46 6.95 1.31
N GLY A 180 9.05 7.96 0.54
CA GLY A 180 8.82 9.31 1.04
C GLY A 180 7.65 9.35 2.03
N LYS A 181 7.72 10.22 3.05
CA LYS A 181 6.63 10.39 4.01
C LYS A 181 5.47 11.16 3.38
N ILE A 182 4.25 10.70 3.60
CA ILE A 182 3.05 11.36 3.08
C ILE A 182 2.67 12.55 3.97
N THR A 183 2.42 13.70 3.37
CA THR A 183 1.94 14.89 4.08
C THR A 183 0.44 14.80 4.38
N ARG A 184 -0.03 15.60 5.33
CA ARG A 184 -1.46 15.71 5.66
C ARG A 184 -2.30 16.19 4.48
N ALA A 185 -1.79 17.11 3.66
CA ALA A 185 -2.47 17.55 2.45
C ALA A 185 -2.59 16.43 1.41
N GLU A 186 -1.50 15.69 1.15
CA GLU A 186 -1.51 14.57 0.20
C GLU A 186 -2.44 13.45 0.68
N GLY A 187 -2.40 13.10 1.98
CA GLY A 187 -3.30 12.12 2.57
C GLY A 187 -4.76 12.54 2.49
N ALA A 188 -5.08 13.83 2.74
CA ALA A 188 -6.44 14.34 2.62
C ALA A 188 -6.96 14.25 1.17
N VAL A 189 -6.14 14.60 0.19
CA VAL A 189 -6.50 14.47 -1.24
C VAL A 189 -6.71 13.01 -1.63
N ALA A 190 -5.82 12.12 -1.21
CA ALA A 190 -5.95 10.71 -1.55
C ALA A 190 -7.21 10.07 -0.95
N LEU A 191 -7.50 10.34 0.33
CA LEU A 191 -8.71 9.86 1.00
C LEU A 191 -9.99 10.50 0.44
N TYR A 192 -9.92 11.75 -0.01
CA TYR A 192 -11.03 12.40 -0.71
C TYR A 192 -11.29 11.74 -2.08
N ASN A 193 -10.24 11.44 -2.84
CA ASN A 193 -10.37 10.71 -4.11
C ASN A 193 -10.94 9.31 -3.91
N LEU A 194 -10.57 8.64 -2.82
CA LEU A 194 -11.16 7.36 -2.42
C LEU A 194 -12.67 7.46 -2.16
N ILE A 195 -13.14 8.54 -1.53
CA ILE A 195 -14.59 8.78 -1.38
C ILE A 195 -15.24 8.99 -2.76
N LYS A 196 -14.61 9.76 -3.63
CA LYS A 196 -15.12 10.07 -4.97
C LYS A 196 -15.19 8.87 -5.90
N SER A 197 -14.28 7.91 -5.76
CA SER A 197 -14.29 6.70 -6.59
C SER A 197 -15.48 5.78 -6.27
N GLY A 198 -16.12 5.95 -5.11
CA GLY A 198 -17.26 5.13 -4.69
C GLY A 198 -16.87 3.69 -4.32
N LEU A 199 -15.56 3.42 -4.17
CA LEU A 199 -15.04 2.13 -3.74
C LEU A 199 -15.57 1.77 -2.35
N LYS A 200 -15.90 0.50 -2.17
CA LYS A 200 -16.41 -0.01 -0.91
C LYS A 200 -15.29 -0.64 -0.09
N ALA A 201 -15.34 -0.42 1.21
CA ALA A 201 -14.50 -1.17 2.14
C ALA A 201 -14.98 -2.64 2.18
N ARG A 202 -14.04 -3.56 2.25
CA ARG A 202 -14.29 -5.00 2.37
C ARG A 202 -15.09 -5.29 3.64
N GLU A 203 -16.06 -6.19 3.56
CA GLU A 203 -16.84 -6.62 4.74
C GLU A 203 -15.95 -7.34 5.76
N THR A 204 -15.14 -8.29 5.29
CA THR A 204 -14.09 -8.96 6.05
C THR A 204 -12.73 -8.69 5.42
N VAL A 205 -11.79 -8.13 6.17
CA VAL A 205 -10.39 -8.11 5.75
C VAL A 205 -9.80 -9.45 6.16
N GLY A 206 -9.51 -10.33 5.19
CA GLY A 206 -8.68 -11.53 5.46
C GLY A 206 -7.33 -11.08 6.01
N SER A 207 -6.72 -11.86 6.93
CA SER A 207 -5.48 -11.52 7.64
C SER A 207 -4.49 -10.75 6.76
N GLY A 208 -4.51 -9.42 6.87
CA GLY A 208 -3.80 -8.54 5.95
C GLY A 208 -2.30 -8.78 6.06
N GLY A 209 -1.64 -8.89 4.90
CA GLY A 209 -0.19 -9.06 4.82
C GLY A 209 0.56 -8.01 5.64
N ALA A 210 1.63 -8.45 6.29
CA ALA A 210 2.48 -7.61 7.12
C ALA A 210 2.95 -6.37 6.35
N ILE A 211 2.89 -5.22 7.00
CA ILE A 211 3.53 -4.00 6.50
C ILE A 211 5.03 -4.22 6.60
N GLY A 212 5.73 -4.23 5.45
CA GLY A 212 7.17 -4.41 5.38
C GLY A 212 7.91 -3.45 6.32
N ASP A 213 8.88 -4.00 7.04
CA ASP A 213 9.73 -3.28 7.98
C ASP A 213 10.52 -2.17 7.28
N ASP A 214 10.47 -0.94 7.83
CA ASP A 214 11.21 0.22 7.32
C ASP A 214 12.56 0.44 8.04
N SER A 215 13.03 -0.54 8.82
CA SER A 215 14.42 -0.64 9.25
C SER A 215 15.26 -1.49 8.31
N ASN A 216 16.43 -0.97 7.94
CA ASN A 216 17.50 -1.72 7.29
C ASN A 216 17.75 -3.06 8.00
N GLY A 217 17.31 -4.16 7.37
CA GLY A 217 17.81 -5.54 7.47
C GLY A 217 18.14 -6.10 8.85
N GLU A 218 17.26 -6.95 9.39
CA GLU A 218 17.51 -8.37 9.69
C GLU A 218 16.27 -8.99 10.36
N SER A 219 16.00 -10.24 9.99
CA SER A 219 14.77 -11.01 10.18
C SER A 219 14.43 -11.40 11.61
N ILE A 220 13.14 -11.66 11.91
CA ILE A 220 12.69 -12.48 13.06
C ILE A 220 11.48 -13.38 12.66
N PRO A 221 11.34 -14.62 13.20
CA PRO A 221 10.63 -15.74 12.61
C PRO A 221 9.24 -16.03 13.21
N GLY A 222 8.42 -16.90 12.56
CA GLY A 222 7.26 -17.49 13.26
C GLY A 222 6.17 -18.30 12.56
N THR A 223 6.40 -18.99 11.43
CA THR A 223 5.71 -20.25 11.07
C THR A 223 6.77 -21.22 10.54
N GLY A 224 6.55 -22.54 10.56
CA GLY A 224 7.53 -23.54 10.10
C GLY A 224 7.94 -23.47 8.62
N ILE A 225 7.59 -22.39 7.93
CA ILE A 225 8.02 -21.95 6.60
C ILE A 225 8.24 -20.43 6.77
N SER A 226 9.38 -19.88 6.36
CA SER A 226 9.69 -18.46 6.55
C SER A 226 8.74 -17.56 5.73
N GLU A 227 8.55 -16.29 6.12
CA GLU A 227 7.73 -15.35 5.33
C GLU A 227 8.30 -15.15 3.91
N GLU A 228 9.64 -15.25 3.77
CA GLU A 228 10.32 -15.26 2.48
C GLU A 228 9.92 -16.49 1.64
N ASP A 229 9.87 -17.66 2.27
CA ASP A 229 9.47 -18.90 1.62
C ASP A 229 7.99 -18.89 1.20
N GLN A 230 7.11 -18.27 1.99
CA GLN A 230 5.70 -18.14 1.61
C GLN A 230 5.50 -17.26 0.38
N VAL A 231 6.25 -16.14 0.29
CA VAL A 231 6.25 -15.27 -0.90
C VAL A 231 6.80 -16.01 -2.12
N ILE A 232 7.86 -16.80 -1.92
CA ILE A 232 8.42 -17.66 -2.99
C ILE A 232 7.37 -18.66 -3.45
N ILE A 233 6.71 -19.37 -2.54
CA ILE A 233 5.66 -20.35 -2.86
C ILE A 233 4.53 -19.71 -3.67
N ASP A 234 4.09 -18.50 -3.31
CA ASP A 234 3.00 -17.81 -4.02
C ASP A 234 3.42 -17.39 -5.44
N HIS A 235 4.67 -16.94 -5.61
CA HIS A 235 5.24 -16.68 -6.94
C HIS A 235 5.32 -17.97 -7.78
N LEU A 236 5.77 -19.07 -7.18
CA LEU A 236 5.86 -20.37 -7.85
C LEU A 236 4.49 -20.89 -8.29
N LYS A 237 3.45 -20.78 -7.45
CA LYS A 237 2.06 -21.13 -7.80
C LYS A 237 1.53 -20.29 -8.97
N SER A 238 1.86 -18.99 -8.99
CA SER A 238 1.50 -18.10 -10.10
C SER A 238 2.19 -18.52 -11.41
N VAL A 239 3.48 -18.87 -11.36
CA VAL A 239 4.24 -19.40 -12.51
C VAL A 239 3.59 -20.66 -13.05
N VAL A 240 3.30 -21.64 -12.19
CA VAL A 240 2.64 -22.91 -12.56
C VAL A 240 1.30 -22.64 -13.25
N THR A 241 0.48 -21.76 -12.67
CA THR A 241 -0.84 -21.40 -13.22
C THR A 241 -0.72 -20.81 -14.63
N LYS A 242 0.23 -19.88 -14.84
CA LYS A 242 0.45 -19.22 -16.14
C LYS A 242 1.10 -20.16 -17.15
N MET A 243 2.03 -21.01 -16.73
CA MET A 243 2.62 -22.05 -17.58
C MET A 243 1.52 -22.97 -18.14
N LYS A 244 0.64 -23.49 -17.27
CA LYS A 244 -0.47 -24.38 -17.68
C LYS A 244 -1.50 -23.67 -18.57
N SER A 245 -1.90 -22.45 -18.22
CA SER A 245 -3.01 -21.76 -18.90
C SER A 245 -2.64 -20.91 -20.10
N ARG A 246 -1.38 -20.45 -20.21
CA ARG A 246 -0.95 -19.47 -21.22
C ARG A 246 0.25 -19.91 -22.04
N VAL A 247 1.19 -20.65 -21.46
CA VAL A 247 2.42 -21.08 -22.17
C VAL A 247 2.18 -22.38 -22.93
N ILE A 248 1.79 -23.46 -22.24
CA ILE A 248 1.56 -24.77 -22.88
C ILE A 248 0.67 -24.68 -24.14
N PRO A 249 -0.46 -23.94 -24.14
CA PRO A 249 -1.35 -23.89 -25.30
C PRO A 249 -0.75 -23.27 -26.57
N ILE A 250 0.36 -22.54 -26.46
CA ILE A 250 1.00 -21.86 -27.59
C ILE A 250 2.33 -22.51 -28.01
N LEU A 251 2.73 -23.61 -27.35
CA LEU A 251 3.90 -24.39 -27.74
C LEU A 251 3.57 -25.25 -28.96
N THR A 252 4.53 -25.34 -29.88
CA THR A 252 4.30 -25.92 -31.21
C THR A 252 4.95 -27.28 -31.38
N THR A 253 5.83 -27.70 -30.46
CA THR A 253 6.56 -28.98 -30.57
C THR A 253 6.50 -29.80 -29.29
N ASP A 254 6.53 -31.14 -29.45
CA ASP A 254 6.47 -32.08 -28.34
C ASP A 254 7.63 -31.89 -27.36
N LEU A 255 8.80 -31.48 -27.85
CA LEU A 255 9.97 -31.18 -27.01
C LEU A 255 9.72 -29.98 -26.12
N GLN A 256 9.10 -28.90 -26.64
CA GLN A 256 8.76 -27.71 -25.86
C GLN A 256 7.76 -28.04 -24.76
N VAL A 257 6.71 -28.81 -25.09
CA VAL A 257 5.68 -29.22 -24.13
C VAL A 257 6.27 -30.12 -23.04
N GLN A 258 7.13 -31.08 -23.40
CA GLN A 258 7.83 -31.92 -22.42
C GLN A 258 8.72 -31.08 -21.50
N SER A 259 9.53 -30.16 -22.03
CA SER A 259 10.34 -29.25 -21.22
C SER A 259 9.49 -28.37 -20.28
N ALA A 260 8.35 -27.86 -20.76
CA ALA A 260 7.46 -27.05 -19.93
C ALA A 260 6.82 -27.85 -18.80
N ASN A 261 6.39 -29.09 -19.06
CA ASN A 261 5.78 -29.95 -18.05
C ASN A 261 6.79 -30.36 -16.97
N ILE A 262 8.03 -30.69 -17.34
CA ILE A 262 9.08 -30.97 -16.35
C ILE A 262 9.27 -29.77 -15.42
N ILE A 263 9.40 -28.56 -15.97
CA ILE A 263 9.54 -27.34 -15.15
C ILE A 263 8.34 -27.16 -14.21
N ILE A 264 7.13 -27.40 -14.69
CA ILE A 264 5.90 -27.29 -13.90
C ILE A 264 5.88 -28.33 -12.77
N ASP A 265 6.11 -29.59 -13.10
CA ASP A 265 6.04 -30.70 -12.16
C ASP A 265 7.11 -30.55 -11.06
N SER A 266 8.32 -30.12 -11.41
CA SER A 266 9.37 -29.80 -10.44
C SER A 266 8.99 -28.67 -9.49
N ILE A 267 8.33 -27.63 -10.00
CA ILE A 267 7.87 -26.52 -9.16
C ILE A 267 6.74 -26.97 -8.24
N GLU A 268 5.80 -27.80 -8.73
CA GLU A 268 4.72 -28.34 -7.90
C GLU A 268 5.26 -29.26 -6.79
N LEU A 269 6.21 -30.13 -7.10
CA LEU A 269 6.90 -30.97 -6.10
C LEU A 269 7.66 -30.12 -5.07
N TYR A 270 8.31 -29.04 -5.50
CA TYR A 270 8.97 -28.10 -4.59
C TYR A 270 7.99 -27.32 -3.70
N ILE A 271 6.82 -26.96 -4.22
CA ILE A 271 5.76 -26.30 -3.44
C ILE A 271 5.22 -27.25 -2.36
N ASP A 272 5.05 -28.52 -2.70
CA ASP A 272 4.52 -29.54 -1.79
C ASP A 272 5.57 -30.00 -0.75
N ASP A 273 6.85 -30.05 -1.15
CA ASP A 273 7.99 -30.38 -0.31
C ASP A 273 9.17 -29.44 -0.61
N MET A 274 9.41 -28.50 0.29
CA MET A 274 10.46 -27.48 0.16
C MET A 274 11.89 -28.03 0.18
N ASP A 275 12.07 -29.27 0.63
CA ASP A 275 13.34 -29.99 0.61
C ASP A 275 13.52 -30.81 -0.69
N TYR A 276 12.55 -30.78 -1.62
CA TYR A 276 12.63 -31.45 -2.90
C TYR A 276 13.79 -30.90 -3.74
N ASP A 277 14.75 -31.76 -4.06
CA ASP A 277 15.88 -31.43 -4.93
C ASP A 277 15.46 -31.49 -6.40
N ILE A 278 15.21 -30.32 -6.97
CA ILE A 278 14.82 -30.17 -8.37
C ILE A 278 15.99 -30.35 -9.37
N SER A 279 17.24 -30.47 -8.91
CA SER A 279 18.42 -30.37 -9.78
C SER A 279 18.47 -31.44 -10.87
N GLY A 280 17.95 -32.64 -10.59
CA GLY A 280 17.78 -33.72 -11.56
C GLY A 280 16.82 -33.34 -12.68
N ASP A 281 15.67 -32.77 -12.32
CA ASP A 281 14.66 -32.34 -13.27
C ASP A 281 15.14 -31.17 -14.13
N VAL A 282 15.93 -30.24 -13.55
CA VAL A 282 16.60 -29.18 -14.31
C VAL A 282 17.52 -29.76 -15.38
N GLN A 283 18.27 -30.79 -15.02
CA GLN A 283 19.18 -31.45 -15.96
C GLN A 283 18.41 -32.16 -17.07
N GLU A 284 17.29 -32.81 -16.76
CA GLU A 284 16.40 -33.42 -17.76
C GLU A 284 15.80 -32.37 -18.70
N ALA A 285 15.31 -31.24 -18.16
CA ALA A 285 14.81 -30.13 -18.95
C ALA A 285 15.90 -29.53 -19.87
N LYS A 286 17.15 -29.45 -19.40
CA LYS A 286 18.31 -29.02 -20.19
C LYS A 286 18.62 -29.98 -21.34
N GLU A 287 18.56 -31.28 -21.11
CA GLU A 287 18.79 -32.29 -22.14
C GLU A 287 17.72 -32.22 -23.24
N LEU A 288 16.45 -32.03 -22.87
CA LEU A 288 15.38 -31.77 -23.85
C LEU A 288 15.60 -30.46 -24.62
N GLY A 289 15.95 -29.38 -23.92
CA GLY A 289 16.26 -28.10 -24.54
C GLY A 289 17.42 -28.19 -25.53
N SER A 290 18.44 -29.00 -25.25
CA SER A 290 19.59 -29.19 -26.15
C SER A 290 19.20 -29.84 -27.50
N ARG A 291 18.10 -30.60 -27.52
CA ARG A 291 17.57 -31.28 -28.71
C ARG A 291 16.68 -30.38 -29.56
N MET A 292 16.30 -29.21 -29.05
CA MET A 292 15.54 -28.20 -29.79
C MET A 292 16.43 -27.47 -30.80
N THR A 293 15.87 -27.15 -31.96
CA THR A 293 16.45 -26.21 -32.92
C THR A 293 16.51 -24.79 -32.33
N ASP A 294 17.33 -23.91 -32.91
CA ASP A 294 17.44 -22.52 -32.44
C ASP A 294 16.12 -21.75 -32.57
N GLU A 295 15.33 -22.06 -33.60
CA GLU A 295 14.00 -21.48 -33.80
C GLU A 295 12.99 -21.96 -32.76
N GLU A 296 13.01 -23.25 -32.42
CA GLU A 296 12.20 -23.81 -31.33
C GLU A 296 12.58 -23.21 -29.98
N LYS A 297 13.88 -23.06 -29.68
CA LYS A 297 14.37 -22.40 -28.45
C LYS A 297 13.89 -20.96 -28.37
N GLN A 298 14.00 -20.21 -29.46
CA GLN A 298 13.57 -18.82 -29.50
C GLN A 298 12.05 -18.70 -29.33
N THR A 299 11.27 -19.58 -29.95
CA THR A 299 9.81 -19.60 -29.81
C THR A 299 9.40 -19.99 -28.39
N PHE A 300 10.07 -20.97 -27.78
CA PHE A 300 9.87 -21.38 -26.40
C PHE A 300 10.16 -20.22 -25.42
N LYS A 301 11.30 -19.55 -25.61
CA LYS A 301 11.69 -18.37 -24.84
C LYS A 301 10.68 -17.23 -24.98
N ASN A 302 10.19 -16.97 -26.19
CA ASN A 302 9.18 -15.93 -26.42
C ASN A 302 7.83 -16.30 -25.79
N ALA A 303 7.43 -17.56 -25.84
CA ALA A 303 6.21 -18.04 -25.20
C ALA A 303 6.25 -17.84 -23.68
N ILE A 304 7.39 -18.13 -23.05
CA ILE A 304 7.61 -17.93 -21.61
C ILE A 304 7.70 -16.44 -21.26
N THR A 305 8.60 -15.69 -21.89
CA THR A 305 8.84 -14.27 -21.57
C THR A 305 7.69 -13.34 -21.95
N GLY A 306 6.82 -13.74 -22.89
CA GLY A 306 5.60 -13.02 -23.26
C GLY A 306 4.41 -13.28 -22.32
N ASN A 307 4.42 -14.36 -21.54
CA ASN A 307 3.27 -14.79 -20.73
C ASN A 307 3.54 -14.91 -19.22
N ILE A 308 4.81 -14.88 -18.82
CA ILE A 308 5.25 -14.93 -17.42
C ILE A 308 5.99 -13.63 -17.12
N LEU A 309 5.73 -13.04 -15.95
CA LEU A 309 6.34 -11.77 -15.58
C LEU A 309 7.85 -11.97 -15.38
N LEU A 310 8.65 -11.00 -15.84
CA LEU A 310 10.11 -11.05 -15.67
C LEU A 310 10.52 -11.26 -14.20
N LYS A 311 9.78 -10.68 -13.25
CA LYS A 311 10.04 -10.88 -11.81
C LYS A 311 9.84 -12.34 -11.36
N GLU A 312 8.84 -13.03 -11.91
CA GLU A 312 8.56 -14.43 -11.61
C GLU A 312 9.64 -15.34 -12.22
N LEU A 313 10.11 -14.99 -13.43
CA LEU A 313 11.23 -15.64 -14.09
C LEU A 313 12.55 -15.47 -13.33
N VAL A 314 12.80 -14.27 -12.78
CA VAL A 314 13.98 -14.01 -11.93
C VAL A 314 13.90 -14.77 -10.61
N THR A 315 12.74 -14.82 -9.95
CA THR A 315 12.54 -15.66 -8.75
C THR A 315 12.82 -17.12 -9.05
N LEU A 316 12.27 -17.63 -10.15
CA LEU A 316 12.48 -18.99 -10.61
C LEU A 316 13.96 -19.26 -10.89
N ASN A 317 14.64 -18.36 -11.60
CA ASN A 317 16.06 -18.52 -11.91
C ASN A 317 16.97 -18.41 -10.67
N ASN A 318 16.68 -17.50 -9.74
CA ASN A 318 17.49 -17.35 -8.54
C ASN A 318 17.36 -18.57 -7.62
N LYS A 319 16.17 -19.17 -7.56
CA LYS A 319 15.93 -20.35 -6.73
C LYS A 319 16.47 -21.63 -7.36
N PHE A 320 16.32 -21.76 -8.68
CA PHE A 320 16.45 -23.03 -9.36
C PHE A 320 17.46 -23.04 -10.52
N GLN A 321 18.08 -21.89 -10.83
CA GLN A 321 19.08 -21.72 -11.89
C GLN A 321 18.60 -22.19 -13.27
N LEU A 322 17.32 -21.95 -13.58
CA LEU A 322 16.66 -22.49 -14.79
C LEU A 322 16.90 -21.68 -16.08
N LEU A 323 17.24 -20.39 -16.01
CA LEU A 323 17.19 -19.45 -17.13
C LEU A 323 18.55 -19.06 -17.72
N GLU A 324 19.60 -19.85 -17.53
CA GLU A 324 20.90 -19.56 -18.16
C GLU A 324 20.92 -19.70 -19.72
N TYR A 325 19.78 -19.86 -20.39
CA TYR A 325 19.69 -19.96 -21.86
C TYR A 325 18.44 -19.26 -22.45
#